data_AF-A0A3S1BTW0-F1
#
_entry.id   AF-A0A3S1BTW0-F1
#
_cell.length_a   1.000
_cell.length_b   1.000
_cell.length_c   1.000
_cell.angle_alpha   90.00
_cell.angle_beta   90.00
_cell.angle_gamma   90.00
#
_symmetry.space_group_name_H-M   'P 1'
#
loop_
_entity.id
_entity.type
_entity.pdbx_description
1 polymer ?
#
loop_
_entity_poly.entity_id
_entity_poly.type
_entity_poly.pdbx_seq_one_letter_code
_entity_poly.pdbx_strand_id
1 'polypeptide(L)'
;DTAASSRGQDKEEILFHGEFTIIEGLKQAPTPGLSRLTWCLYSVTNAANLMSSACYWAVTFHEHSYAVEMVAHVTNSLFVLTNVLVSAAPVRLLHLVYPAAWAGLYLALTATHQAAGGHAIYRPLDWRDAFPAALVAVAWLVVFAPLLHGVTFAAYTFRVYLHSRLHSASYSPRAEFEAKVPPVTPRPEEGGGSGESRAPLETGSAASACVYQAGPHSSGE
;
A
#
# COMPACT_ATOMS: atom_id res chain seq x y z
N ASP A 1 -33.13 17.54 -30.99
CA ASP A 1 -32.71 17.98 -29.65
C ASP A 1 -33.10 16.99 -28.59
N THR A 2 -32.10 16.24 -28.08
CA THR A 2 -31.89 15.82 -26.68
C THR A 2 -30.94 14.62 -26.68
N ALA A 3 -29.66 14.88 -26.98
CA ALA A 3 -28.54 13.95 -26.77
C ALA A 3 -27.38 14.75 -26.16
N ALA A 4 -27.62 15.35 -25.01
CA ALA A 4 -26.62 16.15 -24.29
C ALA A 4 -26.96 16.22 -22.80
N SER A 5 -26.97 15.08 -22.10
CA SER A 5 -26.95 15.10 -20.63
C SER A 5 -26.47 13.79 -20.02
N SER A 6 -25.26 13.37 -20.35
CA SER A 6 -24.51 12.40 -19.54
C SER A 6 -23.05 12.81 -19.30
N ARG A 7 -22.63 13.96 -19.84
CA ARG A 7 -21.29 14.53 -19.69
C ARG A 7 -21.21 15.36 -18.42
N GLY A 8 -21.05 14.72 -17.26
CA GLY A 8 -20.90 15.48 -16.01
C GLY A 8 -20.78 14.70 -14.71
N GLN A 9 -20.61 13.37 -14.72
CA GLN A 9 -20.52 12.58 -13.48
C GLN A 9 -19.38 11.56 -13.44
N ASP A 10 -18.36 11.70 -14.28
CA ASP A 10 -17.05 11.10 -14.00
C ASP A 10 -16.37 11.96 -12.93
N LYS A 11 -16.96 11.98 -11.74
CA LYS A 11 -16.31 12.51 -10.56
C LYS A 11 -15.03 11.71 -10.37
N GLU A 12 -13.99 12.42 -9.99
CA GLU A 12 -12.73 11.93 -9.47
C GLU A 12 -12.98 10.99 -8.28
N GLU A 13 -13.53 9.81 -8.53
CA GLU A 13 -13.44 8.70 -7.62
C GLU A 13 -11.97 8.33 -7.68
N ILE A 14 -11.20 8.95 -6.79
CA ILE A 14 -9.98 8.37 -6.24
C ILE A 14 -10.45 7.10 -5.56
N LEU A 15 -10.75 6.13 -6.42
CA LEU A 15 -11.21 4.82 -6.06
C LEU A 15 -9.97 4.22 -5.42
N PHE A 16 -9.90 4.30 -4.09
CA PHE A 16 -9.00 3.54 -3.23
C PHE A 16 -9.33 2.04 -3.36
N HIS A 17 -9.44 1.55 -4.58
CA HIS A 17 -9.45 0.16 -4.86
C HIS A 17 -8.03 -0.32 -4.60
N GLY A 18 -7.88 -1.12 -3.55
CA GLY A 18 -6.74 -2.02 -3.37
C GLY A 18 -6.60 -3.06 -4.48
N GLU A 19 -7.10 -2.75 -5.68
CA GLU A 19 -7.18 -3.52 -6.92
C GLU A 19 -6.00 -3.21 -7.84
N PHE A 20 -4.84 -2.87 -7.30
CA PHE A 20 -3.62 -2.69 -8.10
C PHE A 20 -3.09 -4.00 -8.72
N THR A 21 -3.87 -5.10 -8.71
CA THR A 21 -3.44 -6.42 -9.21
C THR A 21 -4.55 -7.26 -9.84
N ILE A 22 -5.80 -6.81 -9.93
CA ILE A 22 -6.83 -7.60 -10.62
C ILE A 22 -6.85 -7.17 -12.09
N ILE A 23 -5.89 -7.68 -12.85
CA ILE A 23 -6.09 -7.78 -14.29
C ILE A 23 -7.17 -8.85 -14.48
N GLU A 24 -8.36 -8.44 -14.90
CA GLU A 24 -9.46 -9.35 -15.21
C GLU A 24 -8.96 -10.46 -16.14
N GLY A 25 -9.08 -11.73 -15.70
CA GLY A 25 -8.67 -12.91 -16.48
C GLY A 25 -7.31 -13.54 -16.11
N LEU A 26 -6.48 -12.92 -15.26
CA LEU A 26 -5.26 -13.55 -14.74
C LEU A 26 -5.54 -14.29 -13.42
N LYS A 27 -5.32 -15.61 -13.42
CA LYS A 27 -5.41 -16.43 -12.20
C LYS A 27 -4.40 -15.90 -11.18
N GLN A 28 -4.88 -15.34 -10.07
CA GLN A 28 -4.03 -14.86 -8.98
C GLN A 28 -3.15 -16.02 -8.48
N ALA A 29 -1.85 -15.97 -8.78
CA ALA A 29 -0.90 -16.88 -8.19
C ALA A 29 -0.83 -16.59 -6.68
N PRO A 30 -0.71 -17.61 -5.82
CA PRO A 30 -0.54 -17.39 -4.39
C PRO A 30 0.71 -16.53 -4.18
N THR A 31 0.54 -15.37 -3.52
CA THR A 31 1.67 -14.49 -3.19
C THR A 31 2.75 -15.27 -2.44
N PRO A 32 4.03 -15.23 -2.89
CA PRO A 32 5.12 -15.91 -2.22
C PRO A 32 5.20 -15.55 -0.74
N GLY A 33 5.48 -16.53 0.12
CA GLY A 33 5.51 -16.34 1.58
C GLY A 33 6.47 -15.23 2.02
N LEU A 34 7.63 -15.12 1.38
CA LEU A 34 8.62 -14.07 1.65
C LEU A 34 8.03 -12.67 1.43
N SER A 35 7.25 -12.46 0.37
CA SER A 35 6.61 -11.17 0.08
C SER A 35 5.57 -10.78 1.13
N ARG A 36 4.87 -11.77 1.69
CA ARG A 36 3.92 -11.53 2.80
C ARG A 36 4.67 -11.16 4.09
N LEU A 37 5.76 -11.87 4.37
CA LEU A 37 6.60 -11.59 5.53
C LEU A 37 7.22 -10.20 5.44
N THR A 38 7.80 -9.82 4.29
CA THR A 38 8.39 -8.49 4.12
C THR A 38 7.34 -7.39 4.26
N TRP A 39 6.11 -7.61 3.80
CA TRP A 39 5.02 -6.64 3.97
C TRP A 39 4.53 -6.52 5.42
N CYS A 40 4.47 -7.64 6.14
CA CYS A 40 4.21 -7.67 7.58
C CYS A 40 5.29 -6.90 8.34
N LEU A 41 6.57 -7.24 8.12
CA LEU A 41 7.72 -6.58 8.73
C LEU A 41 7.77 -5.09 8.37
N TYR A 42 7.46 -4.73 7.12
CA TYR A 42 7.35 -3.34 6.70
C TYR A 42 6.33 -2.57 7.54
N SER A 43 5.15 -3.15 7.77
CA SER A 43 4.10 -2.54 8.56
C SER A 43 4.50 -2.39 10.03
N VAL A 44 5.10 -3.43 10.63
CA VAL A 44 5.58 -3.43 12.01
C VAL A 44 6.71 -2.43 12.21
N THR A 45 7.73 -2.45 11.36
CA THR A 45 8.91 -1.57 11.46
C THR A 45 8.51 -0.10 11.35
N ASN A 46 7.59 0.25 10.45
CA ASN A 46 7.13 1.64 10.33
C ASN A 46 6.39 2.10 11.59
N ALA A 47 5.49 1.28 12.13
CA ALA A 47 4.78 1.61 13.35
C ALA A 47 5.70 1.66 14.57
N ALA A 48 6.62 0.69 14.72
CA ALA A 48 7.54 0.60 15.84
C ALA A 48 8.49 1.80 15.91
N ASN A 49 9.00 2.26 14.77
CA ASN A 49 9.87 3.44 14.72
C ASN A 49 9.13 4.73 15.10
N LEU A 50 7.93 4.96 14.53
CA LEU A 50 7.11 6.12 14.92
C LEU A 50 6.71 6.06 16.40
N MET A 51 6.38 4.87 16.89
CA MET A 51 6.03 4.64 18.29
C MET A 51 7.20 4.97 19.21
N SER A 52 8.39 4.45 18.90
CA SER A 52 9.60 4.73 19.68
C SER A 52 9.87 6.24 19.76
N SER A 53 9.75 6.96 18.63
CA SER A 53 9.93 8.41 18.61
C SER A 53 8.84 9.14 19.41
N ALA A 54 7.58 8.74 19.29
CA ALA A 54 6.48 9.34 20.06
C ALA A 54 6.66 9.11 21.57
N CYS A 55 6.99 7.89 21.98
CA CYS A 55 7.26 7.55 23.38
C CYS A 55 8.42 8.33 23.96
N TYR A 56 9.50 8.54 23.19
CA TYR A 56 10.61 9.35 23.64
C TYR A 56 10.17 10.76 24.01
N TRP A 57 9.53 11.47 23.08
CA TRP A 57 9.12 12.85 23.31
C TRP A 57 8.01 12.98 24.37
N ALA A 58 7.13 11.98 24.49
CA ALA A 58 6.01 12.02 25.43
C ALA A 58 6.37 11.56 26.85
N VAL A 59 7.31 10.64 27.01
CA VAL A 59 7.55 9.92 28.28
C VAL A 59 8.98 10.07 28.79
N THR A 60 9.97 10.04 27.90
CA THR A 60 11.37 9.88 28.29
C THR A 60 12.19 11.16 28.13
N PHE A 61 11.73 12.11 27.32
CA PHE A 61 12.44 13.36 27.06
C PHE A 61 12.41 14.28 28.27
N HIS A 62 13.60 14.72 28.70
CA HIS A 62 13.81 15.67 29.78
C HIS A 62 14.92 16.65 29.38
N GLU A 63 15.07 17.76 30.10
CA GLU A 63 16.05 18.82 29.80
C GLU A 63 17.51 18.35 29.72
N HIS A 64 17.82 17.19 30.31
CA HIS A 64 19.15 16.58 30.33
C HIS A 64 19.25 15.28 29.51
N SER A 65 18.34 15.05 28.56
CA SER A 65 18.40 13.88 27.68
C SER A 65 19.68 13.89 26.82
N TYR A 66 20.27 12.70 26.63
CA TYR A 66 21.49 12.56 25.85
C TYR A 66 21.23 12.83 24.36
N ALA A 67 22.14 13.59 23.72
CA ALA A 67 22.03 13.91 22.29
C ALA A 67 21.91 12.66 21.40
N VAL A 68 22.56 11.55 21.80
CA VAL A 68 22.49 10.27 21.07
C VAL A 68 21.07 9.71 21.00
N GLU A 69 20.32 9.79 22.10
CA GLU A 69 18.93 9.31 22.15
C GLU A 69 18.05 10.16 21.25
N MET A 70 18.19 11.49 21.33
CA MET A 70 17.47 12.42 20.46
C MET A 70 17.73 12.13 18.98
N VAL A 71 19.00 11.94 18.59
CA VAL A 71 19.37 11.61 17.21
C VAL A 71 18.79 10.27 16.79
N ALA A 72 18.79 9.26 17.66
CA ALA A 72 18.18 7.96 17.37
C ALA A 72 16.68 8.10 17.06
N HIS A 73 15.93 8.85 17.87
CA HIS A 73 14.49 9.03 17.65
C HIS A 73 14.15 9.92 16.44
N VAL A 74 14.97 10.92 16.12
CA VAL A 74 14.84 11.66 14.85
C VAL A 74 15.12 10.75 13.66
N THR A 75 16.16 9.90 13.76
CA THR A 75 16.54 8.96 12.70
C THR A 75 15.44 7.92 12.47
N ASN A 76 14.79 7.42 13.52
CA ASN A 76 13.64 6.53 13.40
C ASN A 76 12.50 7.16 12.57
N SER A 77 12.18 8.43 12.80
CA SER A 77 11.16 9.15 12.02
C SER A 77 11.58 9.36 10.57
N LEU A 78 12.83 9.73 10.32
CA LEU A 78 13.37 9.88 8.96
C LEU A 78 13.41 8.55 8.21
N PHE A 79 13.72 7.46 8.90
CA PHE A 79 13.69 6.12 8.35
C PHE A 79 12.29 5.77 7.86
N VAL A 80 11.24 6.02 8.65
CA VAL A 80 9.87 5.75 8.24
C VAL A 80 9.47 6.58 7.03
N LEU A 81 9.80 7.87 7.03
CA LEU A 81 9.52 8.75 5.90
C LEU A 81 10.18 8.21 4.61
N THR A 82 11.47 7.89 4.67
CA THR A 82 12.22 7.35 3.53
C THR A 82 11.66 6.00 3.09
N ASN A 83 11.32 5.13 4.03
CA ASN A 83 10.78 3.80 3.77
C ASN A 83 9.39 3.87 3.11
N VAL A 84 8.55 4.86 3.44
CA VAL A 84 7.26 5.08 2.76
C VAL A 84 7.45 5.70 1.37
N LEU A 85 8.40 6.61 1.21
CA LEU A 85 8.64 7.30 -0.06
C LEU A 85 9.30 6.41 -1.12
N VAL A 86 10.29 5.60 -0.71
CA VAL A 86 11.08 4.74 -1.61
C VAL A 86 10.37 3.41 -1.89
N SER A 87 9.65 2.87 -0.92
CA SER A 87 8.99 1.56 -1.09
C SER A 87 7.77 1.65 -1.99
N ALA A 88 7.66 0.70 -2.91
CA ALA A 88 6.44 0.47 -3.69
C ALA A 88 5.35 -0.27 -2.89
N ALA A 89 5.64 -0.69 -1.64
CA ALA A 89 4.70 -1.45 -0.83
C ALA A 89 3.45 -0.62 -0.49
N PRO A 90 2.23 -1.13 -0.79
CA PRO A 90 1.00 -0.43 -0.42
C PRO A 90 0.77 -0.50 1.09
N VAL A 91 0.40 0.62 1.72
CA VAL A 91 -0.08 0.63 3.11
C VAL A 91 -1.59 0.46 3.09
N ARG A 92 -2.10 -0.56 3.78
CA ARG A 92 -3.55 -0.83 3.92
C ARG A 92 -3.98 -0.67 5.37
N LEU A 93 -5.14 -0.04 5.62
CA LEU A 93 -5.67 0.13 6.97
C LEU A 93 -5.93 -1.19 7.70
N LEU A 94 -6.38 -2.23 6.97
CA LEU A 94 -6.60 -3.57 7.53
C LEU A 94 -5.33 -4.23 8.09
N HIS A 95 -4.13 -3.73 7.73
CA HIS A 95 -2.87 -4.26 8.24
C HIS A 95 -2.52 -3.74 9.64
N LEU A 96 -3.40 -2.95 10.27
CA LEU A 96 -3.28 -2.48 11.66
C LEU A 96 -3.11 -3.62 12.68
N VAL A 97 -3.58 -4.83 12.36
CA VAL A 97 -3.41 -6.01 13.23
C VAL A 97 -1.94 -6.35 13.50
N TYR A 98 -1.04 -6.14 12.54
CA TYR A 98 0.39 -6.45 12.70
C TYR A 98 1.09 -5.54 13.72
N PRO A 99 1.03 -4.19 13.60
CA PRO A 99 1.60 -3.32 14.61
C PRO A 99 0.87 -3.39 15.95
N ALA A 100 -0.45 -3.64 15.98
CA ALA A 100 -1.17 -3.86 17.23
C ALA A 100 -0.71 -5.13 17.96
N ALA A 101 -0.50 -6.23 17.23
CA ALA A 101 0.04 -7.47 17.80
C ALA A 101 1.46 -7.28 18.35
N TRP A 102 2.31 -6.56 17.62
CA TRP A 102 3.65 -6.21 18.08
C TRP A 102 3.61 -5.35 19.36
N ALA A 103 2.75 -4.33 19.42
CA ALA A 103 2.57 -3.49 20.59
C ALA A 103 2.05 -4.29 21.80
N GLY A 104 1.09 -5.20 21.57
CA GLY A 104 0.56 -6.08 22.61
C GLY A 104 1.63 -7.03 23.16
N LEU A 105 2.45 -7.62 22.29
CA LEU A 105 3.60 -8.44 22.70
C LEU A 105 4.58 -7.63 23.55
N TYR A 106 4.90 -6.40 23.14
CA TYR A 106 5.78 -5.52 23.89
C TYR A 106 5.22 -5.21 25.29
N LEU A 107 3.95 -4.84 25.39
CA LEU A 107 3.28 -4.58 26.67
C LEU A 107 3.30 -5.81 27.58
N ALA A 108 3.00 -7.00 27.03
CA ALA A 108 3.09 -8.25 27.78
C ALA A 108 4.51 -8.50 28.32
N LEU A 109 5.55 -8.25 27.50
CA LEU A 109 6.94 -8.35 27.94
C LEU A 109 7.23 -7.37 29.09
N THR A 110 6.76 -6.12 29.03
CA THR A 110 6.95 -5.17 30.13
C THR A 110 6.32 -5.65 31.45
N ALA A 111 5.13 -6.26 31.38
CA ALA A 111 4.44 -6.81 32.54
C ALA A 111 5.19 -8.01 33.12
N THR A 112 5.60 -8.95 32.26
CA THR A 112 6.36 -10.14 32.69
C THR A 112 7.72 -9.78 33.29
N HIS A 113 8.41 -8.76 32.76
CA HIS A 113 9.67 -8.28 33.30
C HIS A 113 9.53 -7.78 34.74
N GLN A 114 8.52 -6.97 35.03
CA GLN A 114 8.26 -6.51 36.39
C GLN A 114 7.76 -7.64 37.30
N ALA A 115 6.92 -8.55 36.79
CA ALA A 115 6.46 -9.70 37.55
C ALA A 115 7.62 -10.64 37.97
N ALA A 116 8.67 -10.72 37.14
CA ALA A 116 9.90 -11.46 37.44
C ALA A 116 10.83 -10.74 38.44
N GLY A 117 10.41 -9.60 39.01
CA GLY A 117 11.18 -8.82 39.99
C GLY A 117 11.95 -7.63 39.41
N GLY A 118 11.82 -7.37 38.10
CA GLY A 118 12.39 -6.20 37.46
C GLY A 118 11.75 -4.87 37.90
N HIS A 119 12.42 -3.76 37.61
CA HIS A 119 11.86 -2.42 37.78
C HIS A 119 10.94 -2.03 36.61
N ALA A 120 10.13 -0.99 36.79
CA ALA A 120 9.33 -0.42 35.70
C ALA A 120 10.25 0.07 34.59
N ILE A 121 10.03 -0.41 33.36
CA ILE A 121 10.77 0.08 32.17
C ILE A 121 10.37 1.53 31.89
N TYR A 122 9.07 1.83 32.01
CA TYR A 122 8.53 3.18 31.90
C TYR A 122 7.66 3.48 33.12
N ARG A 123 7.79 4.70 33.66
CA ARG A 123 6.98 5.15 34.80
C ARG A 123 5.46 4.99 34.59
N PRO A 124 4.88 5.30 33.42
CA PRO A 124 3.44 5.12 33.19
C PRO A 124 2.98 3.65 33.10
N LEU A 125 3.93 2.70 32.97
CA LEU A 125 3.68 1.27 32.88
C LEU A 125 4.23 0.56 34.12
N ASP A 126 3.93 1.10 35.31
CA ASP A 126 4.21 0.42 36.56
C ASP A 126 3.08 -0.56 36.89
N TRP A 127 3.27 -1.82 36.52
CA TRP A 127 2.34 -2.93 36.73
C TRP A 127 2.16 -3.32 38.20
N ARG A 128 2.91 -2.73 39.13
CA ARG A 128 2.61 -2.82 40.56
C ARG A 128 1.33 -2.07 40.91
N ASP A 129 1.04 -0.99 40.19
CA ASP A 129 -0.26 -0.33 40.18
C ASP A 129 -0.99 -0.69 38.87
N ALA A 130 -1.63 -1.86 38.87
CA ALA A 130 -2.12 -2.48 37.66
C ALA A 130 -3.21 -1.67 36.93
N PHE A 131 -4.00 -0.86 37.64
CA PHE A 131 -5.11 -0.13 37.02
C PHE A 131 -4.64 1.02 36.11
N PRO A 132 -3.81 1.98 36.57
CA PRO A 132 -3.23 2.99 35.70
C PRO A 132 -2.39 2.40 34.55
N ALA A 133 -1.57 1.39 34.84
CA ALA A 133 -0.75 0.73 33.82
C ALA A 133 -1.62 0.08 32.72
N ALA A 134 -2.71 -0.58 33.11
CA ALA A 134 -3.66 -1.16 32.16
C ALA A 134 -4.36 -0.08 31.31
N LEU A 135 -4.74 1.06 31.89
CA LEU A 135 -5.33 2.17 31.14
C LEU A 135 -4.35 2.72 30.09
N VAL A 136 -3.08 2.91 30.46
CA VAL A 136 -2.03 3.35 29.52
C VAL A 136 -1.83 2.31 28.41
N ALA A 137 -1.79 1.03 28.76
CA ALA A 137 -1.65 -0.07 27.80
C ALA A 137 -2.82 -0.13 26.79
N VAL A 138 -4.06 0.03 27.28
CA VAL A 138 -5.26 0.07 26.43
C VAL A 138 -5.25 1.31 25.54
N ALA A 139 -4.91 2.48 26.07
CA ALA A 139 -4.77 3.70 25.27
C ALA A 139 -3.72 3.51 24.17
N TRP A 140 -2.58 2.88 24.48
CA TRP A 140 -1.56 2.55 23.49
C TRP A 140 -2.09 1.70 22.34
N LEU A 141 -2.85 0.64 22.65
CA LEU A 141 -3.37 -0.29 21.64
C LEU A 141 -4.53 0.27 20.82
N VAL A 142 -5.44 1.02 21.46
CA VAL A 142 -6.73 1.42 20.86
C VAL A 142 -6.68 2.81 20.25
N VAL A 143 -5.84 3.71 20.75
CA VAL A 143 -5.78 5.10 20.28
C VAL A 143 -4.53 5.33 19.45
N PHE A 144 -3.39 5.08 20.06
CA PHE A 144 -2.13 5.49 19.46
C PHE A 144 -1.64 4.57 18.34
N ALA A 145 -1.71 3.24 18.50
CA ALA A 145 -1.32 2.32 17.42
C ALA A 145 -2.13 2.57 16.12
N PRO A 146 -3.46 2.75 16.17
CA PRO A 146 -4.24 3.16 14.99
C PRO A 146 -3.86 4.53 14.45
N LEU A 147 -3.60 5.50 15.33
CA LEU A 147 -3.18 6.84 14.93
C LEU A 147 -1.84 6.82 14.17
N LEU A 148 -0.83 6.13 14.69
CA LEU A 148 0.48 6.01 14.06
C LEU A 148 0.41 5.23 12.73
N HIS A 149 -0.40 4.17 12.66
CA HIS A 149 -0.68 3.49 11.39
C HIS A 149 -1.46 4.37 10.41
N GLY A 150 -2.32 5.26 10.92
CA GLY A 150 -2.99 6.28 10.14
C GLY A 150 -2.01 7.29 9.55
N VAL A 151 -0.97 7.69 10.29
CA VAL A 151 0.10 8.57 9.79
C VAL A 151 0.87 7.92 8.64
N THR A 152 1.23 6.64 8.76
CA THR A 152 1.92 5.93 7.66
C THR A 152 1.01 5.77 6.44
N PHE A 153 -0.27 5.51 6.65
CA PHE A 153 -1.28 5.46 5.59
C PHE A 153 -1.48 6.83 4.90
N ALA A 154 -1.50 7.91 5.67
CA ALA A 154 -1.59 9.27 5.15
C ALA A 154 -0.34 9.62 4.32
N ALA A 155 0.85 9.29 4.80
CA ALA A 155 2.10 9.49 4.06
C ALA A 155 2.12 8.68 2.74
N TYR A 156 1.64 7.44 2.77
CA TYR A 156 1.47 6.62 1.57
C TYR A 156 0.49 7.26 0.58
N THR A 157 -0.67 7.71 1.05
CA THR A 157 -1.68 8.38 0.23
C THR A 157 -1.14 9.66 -0.40
N PHE A 158 -0.41 10.46 0.39
CA PHE A 158 0.24 11.67 -0.08
C PHE A 158 1.26 11.38 -1.18
N ARG A 159 2.04 10.31 -1.05
CA ARG A 159 2.97 9.86 -2.11
C ARG A 159 2.24 9.52 -3.41
N VAL A 160 1.15 8.75 -3.32
CA VAL A 160 0.34 8.37 -4.49
C VAL A 160 -0.29 9.62 -5.14
N TYR A 161 -0.77 10.55 -4.33
CA TYR A 161 -1.29 11.84 -4.80
C TYR A 161 -0.22 12.67 -5.51
N LEU A 162 0.99 12.76 -4.95
CA LEU A 162 2.08 13.49 -5.59
C LEU A 162 2.47 12.83 -6.92
N HIS A 163 2.55 11.51 -6.97
CA HIS A 163 2.82 10.77 -8.20
C HIS A 163 1.75 11.02 -9.26
N SER A 164 0.46 11.02 -8.89
CA SER A 164 -0.61 11.32 -9.85
C SER A 164 -0.51 12.76 -10.36
N ARG A 165 -0.28 13.75 -9.50
CA ARG A 165 -0.14 15.15 -9.94
C ARG A 165 1.05 15.39 -10.86
N LEU A 166 2.19 14.73 -10.62
CA LEU A 166 3.39 14.88 -11.45
C LEU A 166 3.26 14.16 -12.81
N HIS A 167 2.61 12.99 -12.86
CA HIS A 167 2.47 12.22 -14.10
C HIS A 167 1.21 12.54 -14.91
N SER A 168 0.13 13.02 -14.30
CA SER A 168 -1.06 13.51 -15.02
C SER A 168 -0.78 14.78 -15.83
N ALA A 169 0.30 15.52 -15.50
CA ALA A 169 0.78 16.62 -16.34
C ALA A 169 1.46 16.13 -17.65
N SER A 170 1.87 14.86 -17.71
CA SER A 170 2.70 14.31 -18.79
C SER A 170 2.06 13.14 -19.56
N TYR A 171 0.97 12.55 -19.05
CA TYR A 171 0.31 11.40 -19.68
C TYR A 171 -1.15 11.72 -20.04
N SER A 172 -1.41 11.88 -21.34
CA SER A 172 -2.76 11.88 -21.91
C SER A 172 -3.00 10.52 -22.58
N PRO A 173 -3.72 9.59 -21.91
CA PRO A 173 -4.06 8.28 -22.50
C PRO A 173 -4.79 8.45 -23.84
N ARG A 174 -5.57 9.53 -23.96
CA ARG A 174 -6.30 9.90 -25.16
C ARG A 174 -5.38 10.29 -26.31
N ALA A 175 -4.33 11.06 -26.06
CA ALA A 175 -3.38 11.47 -27.10
C ALA A 175 -2.55 10.28 -27.63
N GLU A 176 -2.19 9.32 -26.76
CA GLU A 176 -1.51 8.09 -27.20
C GLU A 176 -2.44 7.16 -27.99
N PHE A 177 -3.69 7.01 -27.56
CA PHE A 177 -4.70 6.24 -28.29
C PHE A 177 -4.98 6.86 -29.66
N GLU A 178 -5.17 8.18 -29.73
CA GLU A 178 -5.37 8.93 -30.98
C GLU A 178 -4.12 8.87 -31.89
N ALA A 179 -2.92 8.77 -31.34
CA ALA A 179 -1.69 8.57 -32.12
C ALA A 179 -1.53 7.14 -32.68
N LYS A 180 -2.10 6.12 -32.01
CA LYS A 180 -2.02 4.71 -32.43
C LYS A 180 -3.20 4.26 -33.29
N VAL A 181 -4.35 4.94 -33.21
CA VAL A 181 -5.52 4.60 -34.03
C VAL A 181 -5.39 5.30 -35.38
N PRO A 182 -5.27 4.55 -36.50
CA PRO A 182 -5.27 5.15 -37.82
C PRO A 182 -6.60 5.89 -38.06
N PRO A 183 -6.59 7.04 -38.76
CA PRO A 183 -7.80 7.79 -39.02
C PRO A 183 -8.81 6.88 -39.72
N VAL A 184 -10.02 6.79 -39.16
CA VAL A 184 -11.14 6.07 -39.76
C VAL A 184 -11.43 6.77 -41.09
N THR A 185 -10.99 6.17 -42.20
CA THR A 185 -11.39 6.61 -43.52
C THR A 185 -12.89 6.35 -43.65
N PRO A 186 -13.70 7.34 -44.04
CA PRO A 186 -15.11 7.12 -44.28
C PRO A 186 -15.25 6.00 -45.32
N ARG A 187 -15.96 4.92 -44.95
CA ARG A 187 -16.29 3.86 -45.90
C ARG A 187 -17.13 4.50 -47.02
N PRO A 188 -16.78 4.32 -48.31
CA PRO A 188 -17.61 4.81 -49.40
C PRO A 188 -19.00 4.18 -49.25
N GLU A 189 -20.05 5.01 -49.37
CA GLU A 189 -21.43 4.54 -49.29
C GLU A 189 -21.67 3.53 -50.42
N GLU A 190 -21.80 2.25 -50.06
CA GLU A 190 -22.27 1.23 -50.98
C GLU A 190 -23.77 1.48 -51.24
N GLY A 191 -24.02 2.10 -52.39
CA GLY A 191 -25.33 2.17 -53.01
C GLY A 191 -25.92 0.77 -53.22
N GLY A 192 -27.25 0.72 -53.21
CA GLY A 192 -28.04 -0.51 -53.11
C GLY A 192 -27.79 -1.57 -54.17
N GLY A 193 -28.07 -2.82 -53.79
CA GLY A 193 -28.05 -3.98 -54.68
C GLY A 193 -28.50 -5.24 -53.97
N SER A 194 -29.58 -5.82 -54.47
CA SER A 194 -30.31 -6.99 -54.00
C SER A 194 -29.51 -8.31 -53.97
N GLY A 195 -29.75 -9.11 -52.93
CA GLY A 195 -29.88 -10.58 -52.95
C GLY A 195 -28.65 -11.43 -53.27
N GLU A 196 -28.18 -12.25 -52.32
CA GLU A 196 -28.06 -13.70 -52.51
C GLU A 196 -27.78 -14.40 -51.15
N SER A 197 -28.43 -15.54 -50.94
CA SER A 197 -28.37 -16.40 -49.76
C SER A 197 -27.30 -17.49 -49.94
N ARG A 198 -26.48 -17.77 -48.92
CA ARG A 198 -25.89 -19.10 -48.70
C ARG A 198 -25.43 -19.34 -47.25
N ALA A 199 -25.69 -20.56 -46.78
CA ALA A 199 -25.75 -21.04 -45.40
C ALA A 199 -24.39 -21.62 -44.89
N PRO A 200 -24.30 -22.41 -43.80
CA PRO A 200 -23.74 -21.98 -42.52
C PRO A 200 -22.46 -22.73 -42.05
N LEU A 201 -21.68 -22.03 -41.21
CA LEU A 201 -20.79 -22.46 -40.12
C LEU A 201 -20.38 -23.94 -40.03
N GLU A 202 -19.11 -24.22 -40.35
CA GLU A 202 -18.34 -25.32 -39.74
C GLU A 202 -17.38 -24.77 -38.68
N THR A 203 -17.53 -25.25 -37.45
CA THR A 203 -16.62 -25.00 -36.32
C THR A 203 -15.63 -26.16 -36.19
N GLY A 204 -14.35 -25.93 -36.50
CA GLY A 204 -13.19 -26.71 -36.06
C GLY A 204 -12.25 -25.78 -35.30
N SER A 205 -12.02 -26.00 -34.00
CA SER A 205 -10.97 -26.86 -33.43
C SER A 205 -9.58 -26.21 -33.38
N ALA A 206 -8.96 -26.36 -32.20
CA ALA A 206 -7.53 -26.25 -31.90
C ALA A 206 -6.91 -24.86 -31.68
N ALA A 207 -6.79 -24.54 -30.39
CA ALA A 207 -5.54 -24.26 -29.70
C ALA A 207 -4.36 -23.74 -30.54
N SER A 208 -3.93 -22.50 -30.25
CA SER A 208 -2.56 -22.07 -30.53
C SER A 208 -1.95 -21.49 -29.26
N ALA A 209 -1.05 -22.28 -28.67
CA ALA A 209 -0.10 -21.85 -27.66
C ALA A 209 0.88 -20.83 -28.27
N CYS A 210 1.27 -19.81 -27.51
CA CYS A 210 2.41 -18.94 -27.78
C CYS A 210 3.10 -18.69 -26.43
N VAL A 211 4.02 -19.56 -26.01
CA VAL A 211 5.48 -19.47 -26.22
C VAL A 211 6.09 -18.25 -25.52
N TYR A 212 6.61 -18.50 -24.31
CA TYR A 212 7.50 -17.61 -23.56
C TYR A 212 8.93 -17.86 -24.07
N GLN A 213 9.48 -16.91 -24.84
CA GLN A 213 10.85 -16.98 -25.33
C GLN A 213 11.81 -16.43 -24.27
N ALA A 214 12.60 -17.30 -23.65
CA ALA A 214 13.76 -16.95 -22.85
C ALA A 214 14.95 -16.64 -23.78
N GLY A 215 15.60 -15.49 -23.58
CA GLY A 215 16.80 -15.09 -24.32
C GLY A 215 18.05 -15.90 -23.93
N PRO A 216 19.01 -16.08 -24.85
CA PRO A 216 20.14 -16.98 -24.63
C PRO A 216 21.26 -16.37 -23.76
N HIS A 217 21.75 -17.19 -22.83
CA HIS A 217 23.07 -17.08 -22.22
C HIS A 217 24.15 -17.33 -23.30
N SER A 218 25.10 -16.39 -23.43
CA SER A 218 26.34 -16.61 -24.18
C SER A 218 27.45 -17.06 -23.22
N SER A 219 27.97 -18.26 -23.44
CA SER A 219 29.18 -18.80 -22.81
C SER A 219 30.06 -19.47 -23.87
N GLY A 220 31.37 -19.23 -23.79
CA GLY A 220 32.44 -19.77 -24.64
C GLY A 220 33.07 -18.66 -25.49
N GLU A 221 34.37 -18.39 -25.45
CA GLU A 221 35.55 -19.21 -25.14
C GLU A 221 36.61 -18.45 -24.33
#